data_AF-A0A2P5N8T8-F1
#
_entry.id   AF-A0A2P5N8T8-F1
#
_cell.length_a   1.000
_cell.length_b   1.000
_cell.length_c   1.000
_cell.angle_alpha   90.00
_cell.angle_beta   90.00
_cell.angle_gamma   90.00
#
_symmetry.space_group_name_H-M   'P 1'
#
loop_
_entity.id
_entity.type
_entity.pdbx_description
1 polymer ?
#
loop_
_entity_poly.entity_id
_entity_poly.type
_entity_poly.pdbx_seq_one_letter_code
_entity_poly.pdbx_strand_id
1 'polypeptide(L)'
;MPNDNLSAAIKEAYASAPSDSVIIHTLEFRHAGFLDSNNQVESIRVCLDYRDWEAKLEDDAALFAGQFKTFVGYNFDIELPGVESLASPTVKITIDNVSQEIITQLDQAVILPDLLYVTYRPYLSNDVDGSGRLNAPHMDPVLTLQVDQVSADSANITAIASFGDFANRRFPFEEYTVTRFPGLAQ
;
A
#
# COMPACT_ATOMS: atom_id res chain seq x y z
N MET A 1 -22.68 1.33 -1.06
CA MET A 1 -22.86 1.22 0.40
C MET A 1 -21.90 2.20 1.06
N PRO A 2 -22.26 2.88 2.17
CA PRO A 2 -21.31 3.69 2.92
C PRO A 2 -20.19 2.77 3.44
N ASN A 3 -18.94 3.18 3.26
CA ASN A 3 -17.80 2.39 3.73
C ASN A 3 -17.55 2.75 5.21
N ASP A 4 -17.82 1.83 6.13
CA ASP A 4 -17.77 2.11 7.59
C ASP A 4 -16.36 2.40 8.11
N ASN A 5 -15.33 2.01 7.35
CA ASN A 5 -13.91 2.19 7.70
C ASN A 5 -13.36 3.61 7.40
N LEU A 6 -14.13 4.47 6.73
CA LEU A 6 -13.74 5.86 6.47
C LEU A 6 -14.23 6.75 7.62
N SER A 7 -13.33 7.56 8.17
CA SER A 7 -13.70 8.55 9.19
C SER A 7 -14.82 9.49 8.71
N ALA A 8 -15.60 10.02 9.65
CA ALA A 8 -16.68 10.96 9.35
C ALA A 8 -16.18 12.18 8.55
N ALA A 9 -14.95 12.64 8.81
CA ALA A 9 -14.32 13.75 8.12
C ALA A 9 -14.06 13.47 6.63
N ILE A 10 -13.64 12.25 6.27
CA ILE A 10 -13.47 11.87 4.86
C ILE A 10 -14.84 11.74 4.16
N LYS A 11 -15.83 11.17 4.84
CA LYS A 11 -17.19 11.05 4.29
C LYS A 11 -17.78 12.42 3.97
N GLU A 12 -17.54 13.40 4.85
CA GLU A 12 -17.94 14.79 4.63
C GLU A 12 -17.13 15.46 3.51
N ALA A 13 -15.81 15.25 3.44
CA ALA A 13 -14.99 15.80 2.36
C ALA A 13 -15.41 15.27 0.97
N TYR A 14 -15.69 13.96 0.85
CA TYR A 14 -16.21 13.37 -0.39
C TYR A 14 -17.61 13.85 -0.76
N ALA A 15 -18.47 14.16 0.23
CA ALA A 15 -19.85 14.57 0.00
C ALA A 15 -19.99 16.07 -0.26
N SER A 16 -19.16 16.90 0.38
CA SER A 16 -19.28 18.36 0.36
C SER A 16 -18.33 19.05 -0.63
N ALA A 17 -17.29 18.36 -1.13
CA ALA A 17 -16.18 18.97 -1.87
C ALA A 17 -15.77 20.37 -1.33
N PRO A 18 -15.52 20.50 -0.01
CA PRO A 18 -15.25 21.81 0.58
C PRO A 18 -13.91 22.34 0.06
N SER A 19 -13.84 23.64 -0.25
CA SER A 19 -12.64 24.29 -0.78
C SER A 19 -11.47 24.36 0.22
N ASP A 20 -11.71 24.01 1.49
CA ASP A 20 -10.76 24.21 2.61
C ASP A 20 -10.05 22.92 3.07
N SER A 21 -10.41 21.75 2.52
CA SER A 21 -9.71 20.49 2.80
C SER A 21 -9.57 19.63 1.55
N VAL A 22 -8.34 19.23 1.26
CA VAL A 22 -8.00 18.34 0.14
C VAL A 22 -7.60 16.99 0.72
N ILE A 23 -8.15 15.91 0.15
CA ILE A 23 -7.73 14.55 0.48
C ILE A 23 -6.39 14.30 -0.21
N ILE A 24 -5.37 14.02 0.58
CA ILE A 24 -4.05 13.62 0.09
C ILE A 24 -4.03 12.10 0.01
N HIS A 25 -4.10 11.58 -1.21
CA HIS A 25 -3.99 10.16 -1.49
C HIS A 25 -2.51 9.74 -1.40
N THR A 26 -2.19 8.76 -0.56
CA THR A 26 -0.82 8.23 -0.49
C THR A 26 -0.78 6.72 -0.66
N LEU A 27 0.34 6.25 -1.22
CA LEU A 27 0.66 4.84 -1.43
C LEU A 27 2.03 4.54 -0.84
N GLU A 28 2.13 3.39 -0.18
CA GLU A 28 3.38 2.84 0.31
C GLU A 28 3.57 1.43 -0.24
N PHE A 29 4.63 1.20 -1.02
CA PHE A 29 5.02 -0.11 -1.51
C PHE A 29 6.09 -0.71 -0.61
N ARG A 30 5.85 -1.91 -0.10
CA ARG A 30 6.73 -2.62 0.85
C ARG A 30 7.17 -3.96 0.27
N HIS A 31 8.47 -4.19 0.28
CA HIS A 31 9.09 -5.45 -0.12
C HIS A 31 10.40 -5.64 0.64
N ALA A 32 10.75 -6.89 0.99
CA ALA A 32 11.95 -7.18 1.78
C ALA A 32 13.26 -6.76 1.09
N GLY A 33 13.24 -6.71 -0.25
CA GLY A 33 14.37 -6.29 -1.09
C GLY A 33 14.51 -4.79 -1.28
N PHE A 34 13.58 -3.96 -0.80
CA PHE A 34 13.74 -2.51 -0.89
C PHE A 34 14.73 -2.06 0.18
N LEU A 35 15.91 -1.65 -0.27
CA LEU A 35 16.99 -1.23 0.60
C LEU A 35 17.37 0.24 0.35
N ASP A 36 17.71 0.95 1.40
CA ASP A 36 18.26 2.30 1.32
C ASP A 36 19.78 2.27 1.00
N SER A 37 20.38 3.46 0.87
CA SER A 37 21.83 3.62 0.65
C SER A 37 22.72 2.98 1.73
N ASN A 38 22.19 2.71 2.92
CA ASN A 38 22.88 2.06 4.04
C ASN A 38 22.52 0.56 4.14
N ASN A 39 21.86 0.01 3.12
CA ASN A 39 21.45 -1.39 3.06
C ASN A 39 20.45 -1.78 4.18
N GLN A 40 19.63 -0.82 4.63
CA GLN A 40 18.52 -1.03 5.56
C GLN A 40 17.20 -1.15 4.80
N VAL A 41 16.24 -1.91 5.35
CA VAL A 41 14.91 -2.08 4.74
C VAL A 41 14.18 -0.73 4.68
N GLU A 42 13.66 -0.40 3.52
CA GLU A 42 12.90 0.83 3.25
C GLU A 42 11.63 0.51 2.42
N SER A 43 10.77 1.49 2.22
CA SER A 43 9.60 1.40 1.34
C SER A 43 9.50 2.60 0.40
N ILE A 44 8.93 2.36 -0.78
CA ILE A 44 8.61 3.43 -1.74
C ILE A 44 7.33 4.12 -1.26
N ARG A 45 7.38 5.45 -1.09
CA ARG A 45 6.25 6.25 -0.61
C ARG A 45 5.94 7.39 -1.56
N VAL A 46 4.73 7.40 -2.09
CA VAL A 46 4.27 8.41 -3.05
C VAL A 46 2.94 9.03 -2.62
N CYS A 47 2.75 10.32 -2.91
CA CYS A 47 1.49 11.03 -2.70
C CYS A 47 1.00 11.67 -4.00
N LEU A 48 -0.32 11.75 -4.15
CA LEU A 48 -0.98 12.38 -5.30
C LEU A 48 -1.02 13.90 -5.10
N ASP A 49 0.14 14.53 -5.21
CA ASP A 49 0.32 15.97 -5.11
C ASP A 49 1.59 16.41 -5.86
N TYR A 50 1.72 17.69 -6.16
CA TYR A 50 2.92 18.28 -6.77
C TYR A 50 4.05 18.52 -5.76
N ARG A 51 3.74 18.43 -4.46
CA ARG A 51 4.71 18.62 -3.38
C ARG A 51 4.85 17.36 -2.55
N ASP A 52 6.01 17.24 -1.93
CA ASP A 52 6.25 16.20 -0.95
C ASP A 52 5.51 16.51 0.35
N TRP A 53 5.07 15.44 1.03
CA TRP A 53 4.41 15.52 2.31
C TRP A 53 5.15 14.66 3.34
N GLU A 54 5.45 15.23 4.50
CA GLU A 54 5.84 14.43 5.66
C GLU A 54 4.58 14.03 6.42
N ALA A 55 4.34 12.73 6.53
CA ALA A 55 3.12 12.17 7.11
C ALA A 55 3.45 11.11 8.16
N LYS A 56 2.70 11.13 9.26
CA LYS A 56 2.81 10.12 10.31
C LYS A 56 2.16 8.82 9.86
N LEU A 57 2.87 7.71 10.04
CA LEU A 57 2.31 6.36 9.86
C LEU A 57 1.52 5.93 11.10
N GLU A 58 0.58 5.02 10.90
CA GLU A 58 -0.20 4.38 11.96
C GLU A 58 0.72 3.67 12.98
N ASP A 59 0.26 3.58 14.22
CA ASP A 59 1.06 3.04 15.33
C ASP A 59 1.28 1.52 15.19
N ASP A 60 0.54 0.83 14.32
CA ASP A 60 0.66 -0.58 13.97
C ASP A 60 1.24 -0.82 12.55
N ALA A 61 1.83 0.22 11.94
CA ALA A 61 2.39 0.10 10.59
C ALA A 61 3.51 -0.96 10.56
N ALA A 62 3.51 -1.79 9.51
CA ALA A 62 4.47 -2.89 9.40
C ALA A 62 5.94 -2.44 9.34
N LEU A 63 6.20 -1.23 8.85
CA LEU A 63 7.51 -0.58 8.85
C LEU A 63 7.34 0.86 9.39
N PHE A 64 8.27 1.30 10.24
CA PHE A 64 8.32 2.67 10.78
C PHE A 64 7.03 3.12 11.51
N ALA A 65 6.39 2.20 12.24
CA ALA A 65 5.21 2.46 13.07
C ALA A 65 5.30 3.76 13.88
N GLY A 66 4.27 4.60 13.78
CA GLY A 66 4.16 5.87 14.49
C GLY A 66 5.16 6.96 14.09
N GLN A 67 6.04 6.70 13.10
CA GLN A 67 7.05 7.67 12.65
C GLN A 67 6.51 8.55 11.52
N PHE A 68 7.10 9.73 11.39
CA PHE A 68 6.91 10.58 10.23
C PHE A 68 7.82 10.13 9.09
N LYS A 69 7.25 9.92 7.91
CA LYS A 69 7.98 9.57 6.69
C LYS A 69 7.56 10.47 5.54
N THR A 70 8.48 10.72 4.63
CA THR A 70 8.25 11.53 3.44
C THR A 70 7.54 10.70 2.37
N PHE A 71 6.45 11.24 1.86
CA PHE A 71 5.78 10.80 0.66
C PHE A 71 6.13 11.78 -0.45
N VAL A 72 6.73 11.27 -1.51
CA VAL A 72 7.19 12.08 -2.64
C VAL A 72 6.02 12.34 -3.59
N GLY A 73 5.89 13.57 -4.07
CA GLY A 73 4.85 13.96 -5.01
C GLY A 73 4.99 13.25 -6.36
N TYR A 74 3.98 12.46 -6.73
CA TYR A 74 3.88 11.81 -8.04
C TYR A 74 2.44 11.91 -8.56
N ASN A 75 2.30 11.80 -9.89
CA ASN A 75 0.99 11.57 -10.48
C ASN A 75 0.72 10.07 -10.50
N PHE A 76 -0.36 9.64 -9.86
CA PHE A 76 -0.81 8.25 -9.95
C PHE A 76 -2.32 8.15 -10.04
N ASP A 77 -2.80 7.07 -10.64
CA ASP A 77 -4.21 6.73 -10.75
C ASP A 77 -4.51 5.38 -10.10
N ILE A 78 -5.69 5.25 -9.52
CA ILE A 78 -6.18 4.02 -8.86
C ILE A 78 -7.50 3.63 -9.52
N GLU A 79 -7.44 2.62 -10.38
CA GLU A 79 -8.61 2.03 -11.02
C GLU A 79 -9.15 0.90 -10.13
N LEU A 80 -10.34 1.13 -9.56
CA LEU A 80 -11.07 0.13 -8.76
C LEU A 80 -11.65 -0.98 -9.66
N PRO A 81 -11.79 -2.21 -9.14
CA PRO A 81 -12.38 -3.31 -9.90
C PRO A 81 -13.81 -2.99 -10.32
N GLY A 82 -14.16 -3.37 -11.54
CA GLY A 82 -15.54 -3.36 -12.01
C GLY A 82 -16.42 -4.29 -11.17
N VAL A 83 -17.70 -3.92 -11.03
CA VAL A 83 -18.70 -4.62 -10.21
C VAL A 83 -18.96 -6.08 -10.63
N GLU A 84 -18.48 -6.49 -11.80
CA GLU A 84 -18.70 -7.82 -12.40
C GLU A 84 -17.58 -8.84 -12.12
N SER A 85 -16.49 -8.46 -11.42
CA SER A 85 -15.39 -9.40 -11.13
C SER A 85 -15.73 -10.34 -9.97
N LEU A 86 -16.22 -11.54 -10.29
CA LEU A 86 -16.66 -12.56 -9.33
C LEU A 86 -15.54 -13.43 -8.72
N ALA A 87 -14.30 -13.36 -9.24
CA ALA A 87 -13.26 -14.33 -8.87
C ALA A 87 -12.16 -13.81 -7.93
N SER A 88 -11.85 -12.51 -7.93
CA SER A 88 -11.02 -11.81 -6.93
C SER A 88 -10.96 -10.34 -7.36
N PRO A 89 -11.44 -9.38 -6.56
CA PRO A 89 -11.36 -7.97 -6.93
C PRO A 89 -9.89 -7.52 -7.00
N THR A 90 -9.47 -7.04 -8.16
CA THR A 90 -8.14 -6.47 -8.39
C THR A 90 -8.24 -4.95 -8.58
N VAL A 91 -7.27 -4.24 -8.02
CA VAL A 91 -7.07 -2.79 -8.16
C VAL A 91 -5.87 -2.59 -9.06
N LYS A 92 -6.01 -1.74 -10.07
CA LYS A 92 -4.89 -1.34 -10.93
C LYS A 92 -4.39 0.04 -10.49
N ILE A 93 -3.09 0.13 -10.24
CA ILE A 93 -2.41 1.35 -9.83
C ILE A 93 -1.43 1.72 -10.94
N THR A 94 -1.49 2.94 -11.43
CA THR A 94 -0.56 3.46 -12.44
C THR A 94 0.15 4.67 -11.86
N ILE A 95 1.48 4.73 -11.90
CA ILE A 95 2.29 5.86 -11.44
C ILE A 95 3.07 6.38 -12.64
N ASP A 96 2.91 7.67 -12.95
CA ASP A 96 3.58 8.33 -14.07
C ASP A 96 4.80 9.12 -13.58
N ASN A 97 5.74 9.33 -14.50
CA ASN A 97 6.98 10.08 -14.31
C ASN A 97 7.88 9.55 -13.19
N VAL A 98 7.98 8.22 -13.08
CA VAL A 98 8.72 7.55 -12.00
C VAL A 98 10.23 7.80 -12.06
N SER A 99 10.88 7.92 -10.90
CA SER A 99 12.33 8.10 -10.85
C SER A 99 13.10 6.79 -11.09
N GLN A 100 14.35 6.91 -11.53
CA GLN A 100 15.25 5.76 -11.69
C GLN A 100 15.51 5.00 -10.38
N GLU A 101 15.42 5.68 -9.24
CA GLU A 101 15.57 5.06 -7.91
C GLU A 101 14.46 4.05 -7.64
N ILE A 102 13.20 4.41 -7.92
CA ILE A 102 12.05 3.51 -7.76
C ILE A 102 12.20 2.28 -8.67
N ILE A 103 12.64 2.48 -9.92
CA ILE A 103 12.89 1.37 -10.87
C ILE A 103 13.96 0.43 -10.31
N THR A 104 15.05 0.97 -9.78
CA THR A 104 16.14 0.17 -9.19
C THR A 104 15.66 -0.67 -8.00
N GLN A 105 14.81 -0.09 -7.15
CA GLN A 105 14.19 -0.80 -6.03
C GLN A 105 13.24 -1.91 -6.52
N LEU A 106 12.44 -1.65 -7.56
CA LEU A 106 11.59 -2.67 -8.17
C LEU A 106 12.40 -3.81 -8.80
N ASP A 107 13.51 -3.51 -9.47
CA ASP A 107 14.41 -4.55 -10.00
C ASP A 107 14.98 -5.43 -8.89
N GLN A 108 15.33 -4.85 -7.73
CA GLN A 108 15.74 -5.62 -6.55
C GLN A 108 14.62 -6.54 -6.04
N ALA A 109 13.36 -6.10 -6.15
CA ALA A 109 12.23 -6.91 -5.73
C ALA A 109 12.03 -8.16 -6.60
N VAL A 110 12.30 -8.09 -7.90
CA VAL A 110 12.20 -9.23 -8.84
C VAL A 110 13.17 -10.37 -8.47
N ILE A 111 14.28 -10.06 -7.81
CA ILE A 111 15.32 -11.04 -7.47
C ILE A 111 14.90 -11.94 -6.31
N LEU A 112 14.06 -11.44 -5.40
CA LEU A 112 13.66 -12.17 -4.20
C LEU A 112 12.25 -12.77 -4.37
N PRO A 113 11.96 -13.93 -3.75
CA PRO A 113 10.65 -14.57 -3.82
C PRO A 113 9.62 -13.95 -2.86
N ASP A 114 9.96 -12.87 -2.17
CA ASP A 114 9.12 -12.24 -1.16
C ASP A 114 7.91 -11.51 -1.79
N LEU A 115 6.85 -11.35 -1.00
CA LEU A 115 5.63 -10.69 -1.46
C LEU A 115 5.79 -9.16 -1.41
N LEU A 116 5.35 -8.51 -2.47
CA LEU A 116 5.21 -7.05 -2.55
C LEU A 116 3.82 -6.64 -2.06
N TYR A 117 3.76 -5.68 -1.15
CA TYR A 117 2.52 -5.12 -0.63
C TYR A 117 2.39 -3.65 -1.00
N VAL A 118 1.18 -3.19 -1.21
CA VAL A 118 0.84 -1.77 -1.33
C VAL A 118 -0.17 -1.39 -0.26
N THR A 119 0.11 -0.34 0.49
CA THR A 119 -0.79 0.22 1.50
C THR A 119 -1.25 1.61 1.08
N TYR A 120 -2.56 1.81 0.97
CA TYR A 120 -3.18 3.09 0.65
C TYR A 120 -3.65 3.80 1.92
N ARG A 121 -3.30 5.09 2.04
CA ARG A 121 -3.63 5.92 3.20
C ARG A 121 -4.14 7.30 2.73
N PRO A 122 -5.40 7.65 3.00
CA PRO A 122 -5.89 8.99 2.78
C PRO A 122 -5.58 9.87 4.01
N TYR A 123 -4.92 10.99 3.76
CA TYR A 123 -4.71 12.05 4.74
C TYR A 123 -5.56 13.27 4.38
N LEU A 124 -5.78 14.17 5.33
CA LEU A 124 -6.42 15.46 5.06
C LEU A 124 -5.38 16.57 5.13
N SER A 125 -5.36 17.43 4.11
CA SER A 125 -4.39 18.53 4.01
C SER A 125 -4.43 19.53 5.17
N ASN A 126 -5.54 19.56 5.92
CA ASN A 126 -5.74 20.42 7.08
C ASN A 126 -5.50 19.73 8.42
N ASP A 127 -5.34 18.39 8.45
CA ASP A 127 -4.95 17.66 9.66
C ASP A 127 -3.43 17.59 9.76
N VAL A 128 -2.84 18.72 10.14
CA VAL A 128 -1.40 18.91 10.25
C VAL A 128 -0.97 19.29 11.67
N ASP A 129 0.26 18.94 12.03
CA ASP A 129 0.90 19.41 13.26
C ASP A 129 1.33 20.88 13.16
N GLY A 130 1.90 21.42 14.24
CA GLY A 130 2.39 22.81 14.27
C GLY A 130 3.50 23.13 13.27
N SER A 131 4.07 22.12 12.59
CA SER A 131 5.07 22.26 11.53
C SER A 131 4.53 21.98 10.11
N GLY A 132 3.23 21.69 9.97
CA GLY A 132 2.59 21.44 8.68
C GLY A 132 2.68 19.99 8.20
N ARG A 133 3.04 19.04 9.08
CA ARG A 133 3.15 17.61 8.75
C ARG A 133 1.86 16.88 9.06
N LEU A 134 1.49 15.89 8.25
CA LEU A 134 0.20 15.21 8.36
C LEU A 134 0.15 14.31 9.61
N ASN A 135 -0.87 14.48 10.44
CA ASN A 135 -0.94 13.87 11.78
C ASN A 135 -1.28 12.38 11.79
N ALA A 136 -2.27 11.95 11.01
CA ALA A 136 -2.72 10.55 10.99
C ALA A 136 -3.48 10.23 9.71
N PRO A 137 -3.45 8.96 9.24
CA PRO A 137 -4.34 8.50 8.19
C PRO A 137 -5.79 8.50 8.70
N HIS A 138 -6.73 8.86 7.83
CA HIS A 138 -8.16 8.96 8.17
C HIS A 138 -8.98 7.73 7.75
N MET A 139 -8.28 6.61 7.51
CA MET A 139 -8.86 5.31 7.21
C MET A 139 -8.28 4.29 8.18
N ASP A 140 -9.17 3.69 8.98
CA ASP A 140 -8.84 2.70 10.00
C ASP A 140 -9.85 1.53 9.88
N PRO A 141 -9.40 0.30 9.56
CA PRO A 141 -8.02 -0.08 9.25
C PRO A 141 -7.55 0.43 7.89
N VAL A 142 -6.24 0.65 7.74
CA VAL A 142 -5.64 1.05 6.45
C VAL A 142 -5.80 -0.04 5.39
N LEU A 143 -5.94 0.35 4.12
CA LEU A 143 -6.15 -0.57 3.01
C LEU A 143 -4.79 -1.12 2.58
N THR A 144 -4.52 -2.38 2.88
CA THR A 144 -3.32 -3.08 2.41
C THR A 144 -3.71 -4.16 1.41
N LEU A 145 -3.07 -4.14 0.25
CA LEU A 145 -3.23 -5.10 -0.84
C LEU A 145 -1.90 -5.80 -1.13
N GLN A 146 -1.97 -7.04 -1.57
CA GLN A 146 -0.83 -7.76 -2.14
C GLN A 146 -0.72 -7.41 -3.62
N VAL A 147 0.48 -7.09 -4.10
CA VAL A 147 0.72 -6.84 -5.53
C VAL A 147 0.95 -8.18 -6.22
N ASP A 148 0.06 -8.51 -7.15
CA ASP A 148 0.09 -9.76 -7.92
C ASP A 148 0.96 -9.63 -9.18
N GLN A 149 0.98 -8.44 -9.77
CA GLN A 149 1.78 -8.14 -10.95
C GLN A 149 2.28 -6.70 -10.88
N VAL A 150 3.55 -6.49 -11.22
CA VAL A 150 4.14 -5.16 -11.41
C VAL A 150 4.88 -5.13 -12.75
N SER A 151 4.73 -4.03 -13.47
CA SER A 151 5.43 -3.72 -14.71
C SER A 151 5.93 -2.29 -14.64
N ALA A 152 7.21 -2.08 -14.94
CA ALA A 152 7.83 -0.76 -14.96
C ALA A 152 8.47 -0.51 -16.32
N ASP A 153 8.27 0.69 -16.86
CA ASP A 153 9.04 1.24 -17.97
C ASP A 153 9.82 2.48 -17.48
N SER A 154 10.55 3.15 -18.39
CA SER A 154 11.39 4.31 -18.03
C SER A 154 10.61 5.52 -17.53
N ALA A 155 9.28 5.54 -17.66
CA ALA A 155 8.43 6.67 -17.32
C ALA A 155 7.19 6.27 -16.50
N ASN A 156 6.74 5.02 -16.52
CA ASN A 156 5.49 4.59 -15.91
C ASN A 156 5.65 3.26 -15.18
N ILE A 157 4.96 3.13 -14.05
CA ILE A 157 4.81 1.88 -13.31
C ILE A 157 3.33 1.52 -13.32
N THR A 158 3.01 0.29 -13.68
CA THR A 158 1.67 -0.30 -13.52
C THR A 158 1.75 -1.48 -12.57
N ALA A 159 0.95 -1.45 -11.51
CA ALA A 159 0.81 -2.53 -10.55
C ALA A 159 -0.64 -3.01 -10.50
N ILE A 160 -0.85 -4.33 -10.43
CA ILE A 160 -2.14 -4.97 -10.18
C ILE A 160 -2.06 -5.57 -8.79
N ALA A 161 -2.96 -5.15 -7.91
CA ALA A 161 -3.00 -5.58 -6.53
C ALA A 161 -4.38 -6.15 -6.15
N SER A 162 -4.41 -7.11 -5.24
CA SER A 162 -5.64 -7.72 -4.73
C SER A 162 -5.57 -7.88 -3.22
N PHE A 163 -6.66 -8.33 -2.59
CA PHE A 163 -6.65 -8.70 -1.17
C PHE A 163 -5.83 -9.98 -0.89
N GLY A 164 -5.11 -10.49 -1.89
CA GLY A 164 -4.32 -11.71 -1.83
C GLY A 164 -5.11 -12.94 -2.30
N ASP A 165 -4.37 -13.90 -2.85
CA ASP A 165 -4.93 -15.17 -3.32
C ASP A 165 -5.21 -16.11 -2.14
N PHE A 166 -6.40 -15.98 -1.55
CA PHE A 166 -6.90 -16.93 -0.54
C PHE A 166 -7.21 -18.32 -1.13
N ALA A 167 -7.41 -18.42 -2.45
CA ALA A 167 -7.79 -19.66 -3.12
C ALA A 167 -6.60 -20.60 -3.33
N ASN A 168 -5.38 -20.05 -3.45
CA ASN A 168 -4.14 -20.79 -3.68
C ASN A 168 -3.27 -20.93 -2.42
N ARG A 169 -3.77 -20.50 -1.26
CA ARG A 169 -3.22 -20.92 0.03
C ARG A 169 -3.43 -22.43 0.16
N ARG A 170 -2.34 -23.20 0.18
CA ARG A 170 -2.36 -24.64 0.46
C ARG A 170 -3.18 -24.91 1.72
N PHE A 171 -4.33 -25.53 1.54
CA PHE A 171 -5.17 -26.01 2.61
C PHE A 171 -5.30 -27.54 2.47
N PRO A 172 -5.01 -28.33 3.52
CA PRO A 172 -4.61 -27.96 4.89
C PRO A 172 -3.12 -27.58 5.03
N PHE A 173 -2.82 -26.78 6.06
CA PHE A 173 -1.48 -26.28 6.41
C PHE A 173 -0.62 -27.30 7.20
N GLU A 174 -1.17 -28.46 7.54
CA GLU A 174 -0.46 -29.48 8.32
C GLU A 174 -0.03 -30.64 7.42
N GLU A 175 1.28 -30.83 7.29
CA GLU A 175 1.80 -32.11 6.81
C GLU A 175 1.59 -33.17 7.90
N TYR A 176 0.80 -34.20 7.56
CA TYR A 176 0.61 -35.39 8.36
C TYR A 176 1.92 -36.19 8.41
N THR A 177 2.85 -35.76 9.26
CA THR A 177 4.12 -36.44 9.49
C THR A 177 3.96 -37.48 10.61
N VAL A 178 4.62 -38.63 10.46
CA VAL A 178 4.68 -39.70 11.49
C VAL A 178 5.25 -39.21 12.81
N THR A 179 6.04 -38.13 12.79
CA THR A 179 6.59 -37.44 13.96
C THR A 179 5.52 -36.67 14.75
N ARG A 180 4.49 -36.14 14.10
CA ARG A 180 3.40 -35.37 14.73
C ARG A 180 2.14 -36.20 14.98
N PHE A 181 1.91 -37.22 14.17
CA PHE A 181 0.80 -38.18 14.31
C PHE A 181 1.33 -39.62 14.33
N PRO A 182 1.74 -40.14 15.51
CA PRO A 182 2.30 -41.48 15.65
C PRO A 182 1.36 -42.61 15.22
N GLY A 183 0.05 -42.33 15.12
CA GLY A 183 -0.96 -43.28 14.64
C GLY A 183 -0.97 -43.52 13.13
N LEU A 184 -0.14 -42.81 12.35
CA LEU A 184 0.03 -43.04 10.91
C LEU A 184 0.98 -44.22 10.57
N ALA A 185 1.67 -44.76 11.57
CA ALA A 185 2.55 -45.92 11.44
C ALA A 185 1.86 -47.21 11.93
N GLN A 186 0.69 -47.54 11.37
CA GLN A 186 0.05 -48.84 11.54
C GLN A 186 0.10 -49.65 10.24
#